data_AF-A0A6L9M1A8-F1
#
_entry.id   AF-A0A6L9M1A8-F1
#
_cell.length_a   1.000
_cell.length_b   1.000
_cell.length_c   1.000
_cell.angle_alpha   90.00
_cell.angle_beta   90.00
_cell.angle_gamma   90.00
#
_symmetry.space_group_name_H-M   'P 1'
#
loop_
_entity.id
_entity.type
_entity.pdbx_description
1 polymer ?
#
loop_
_entity_poly.entity_id
_entity_poly.type
_entity_poly.pdbx_seq_one_letter_code
_entity_poly.pdbx_strand_id
1 'polypeptide(L)'
;MTDSSSVKHLVRITNCLQTILDLEPQLEKLEHGHSLLDEFAVLKSFLEKIDTVELSESDVVRIEKATANFLKELEVPLARKKARKKTKQRLQ
;
A
#
# COMPACT_ATOMS: atom_id res chain seq x y z
N MET A 1 -9.30 26.17 -15.67
CA MET A 1 -10.21 25.73 -14.59
C MET A 1 -9.79 24.33 -14.24
N THR A 2 -9.12 24.10 -13.11
CA THR A 2 -8.76 22.74 -12.67
C THR A 2 -10.05 21.99 -12.36
N ASP A 3 -10.30 20.93 -13.11
CA ASP A 3 -11.54 20.16 -13.02
C ASP A 3 -11.68 19.55 -11.63
N SER A 4 -12.81 19.80 -10.95
CA SER A 4 -13.04 19.32 -9.58
C SER A 4 -12.95 17.79 -9.48
N SER A 5 -13.22 17.11 -10.59
CA SER A 5 -13.11 15.65 -10.72
C SER A 5 -11.67 15.18 -10.60
N SER A 6 -10.72 15.81 -11.30
CA SER A 6 -9.31 15.44 -11.29
C SER A 6 -8.69 15.56 -9.90
N VAL A 7 -9.04 16.62 -9.16
CA VAL A 7 -8.59 16.80 -7.77
C VAL A 7 -9.11 15.66 -6.87
N LYS A 8 -10.36 15.24 -7.04
CA LYS A 8 -10.93 14.12 -6.28
C LYS A 8 -10.24 12.78 -6.58
N HIS A 9 -9.94 12.52 -7.85
CA HIS A 9 -9.20 11.32 -8.27
C HIS A 9 -7.80 11.29 -7.64
N LEU A 10 -7.07 12.41 -7.70
CA LEU A 10 -5.73 12.53 -7.12
C LEU A 10 -5.72 12.26 -5.61
N VAL A 11 -6.69 12.83 -4.87
CA VAL A 11 -6.81 12.59 -3.42
C VAL A 11 -7.05 11.11 -3.12
N ARG A 12 -7.95 10.45 -3.86
CA ARG A 12 -8.28 9.04 -3.64
C ARG A 12 -7.09 8.12 -3.91
N ILE A 13 -6.38 8.33 -5.01
CA ILE A 13 -5.20 7.51 -5.31
C ILE A 13 -4.07 7.78 -4.34
N THR A 14 -3.81 9.05 -4.00
CA THR A 14 -2.81 9.41 -3.00
C THR A 14 -3.09 8.69 -1.69
N ASN A 15 -4.34 8.64 -1.25
CA ASN A 15 -4.72 7.90 -0.05
C ASN A 15 -4.49 6.39 -0.18
N CYS A 16 -4.85 5.78 -1.31
CA CYS A 16 -4.60 4.36 -1.56
C CYS A 16 -3.12 4.01 -1.51
N LEU A 17 -2.30 4.77 -2.23
CA LEU A 17 -0.86 4.55 -2.30
C LEU A 17 -0.19 4.82 -0.95
N GLN A 18 -0.54 5.91 -0.27
CA GLN A 18 -0.02 6.19 1.06
C GLN A 18 -0.37 5.08 2.07
N THR A 19 -1.60 4.55 2.01
CA THR A 19 -2.02 3.42 2.86
C THR A 19 -1.13 2.19 2.64
N ILE A 20 -0.74 1.92 1.39
CA ILE A 20 0.19 0.83 1.06
C ILE A 20 1.59 1.14 1.63
N LEU A 21 2.12 2.34 1.38
CA LEU A 21 3.45 2.78 1.84
C LEU A 21 3.58 2.75 3.38
N ASP A 22 2.52 3.09 4.12
CA ASP A 22 2.52 3.06 5.59
C ASP A 22 2.75 1.65 6.16
N LEU A 23 2.54 0.59 5.36
CA LEU A 23 2.79 -0.79 5.76
C LEU A 23 4.24 -1.23 5.52
N GLU A 24 5.03 -0.50 4.75
CA GLU A 24 6.41 -0.85 4.37
C GLU A 24 7.27 -1.29 5.58
N PRO A 25 7.32 -0.57 6.72
CA PRO A 25 8.14 -0.98 7.87
C PRO A 25 7.69 -2.30 8.53
N GLN A 26 6.42 -2.67 8.34
CA GLN A 26 5.88 -3.93 8.84
C GLN A 26 6.20 -5.09 7.89
N LEU A 27 6.18 -4.83 6.59
CA LEU A 27 6.40 -5.83 5.54
C LEU A 27 7.88 -6.13 5.31
N GLU A 28 8.78 -5.15 5.46
CA GLU A 28 10.24 -5.37 5.43
C GLU A 28 10.68 -6.49 6.39
N LYS A 29 9.99 -6.58 7.54
CA LYS A 29 10.26 -7.53 8.61
C LYS A 29 9.59 -8.90 8.40
N LEU A 30 8.97 -9.14 7.25
CA LEU A 30 8.44 -10.45 6.86
C LEU A 30 9.52 -11.28 6.15
N GLU A 31 9.31 -12.60 6.15
CA GLU A 31 10.15 -13.53 5.39
C GLU A 31 9.97 -13.22 3.89
N HIS A 32 11.06 -12.90 3.18
CA HIS A 32 11.07 -12.35 1.80
C HIS A 32 10.60 -10.89 1.65
N GLY A 33 10.57 -10.10 2.74
CA GLY A 33 10.17 -8.68 2.70
C GLY A 33 10.99 -7.80 1.75
N HIS A 34 12.25 -8.16 1.47
CA HIS A 34 13.14 -7.40 0.57
C HIS A 34 12.62 -7.30 -0.87
N SER A 35 12.01 -8.36 -1.42
CA SER A 35 11.42 -8.31 -2.77
C SER A 35 10.24 -7.34 -2.87
N LEU A 36 9.61 -7.00 -1.73
CA LEU A 36 8.53 -6.03 -1.67
C LEU A 36 9.04 -4.59 -1.60
N LEU A 37 10.29 -4.37 -1.17
CA LEU A 37 10.88 -3.03 -1.04
C LEU A 37 11.13 -2.37 -2.39
N ASP A 38 11.52 -3.15 -3.41
CA ASP A 38 11.70 -2.65 -4.77
C ASP A 38 10.37 -2.11 -5.33
N GLU A 39 9.27 -2.82 -5.09
CA GLU A 39 7.93 -2.38 -5.46
C GLU A 39 7.50 -1.11 -4.72
N PHE A 40 7.86 -0.97 -3.43
CA PHE A 40 7.61 0.26 -2.68
C PHE A 40 8.36 1.47 -3.24
N ALA A 41 9.58 1.29 -3.74
CA ALA A 41 10.33 2.37 -4.39
C ALA A 41 9.62 2.85 -5.68
N VAL A 42 9.03 1.92 -6.44
CA VAL A 42 8.22 2.26 -7.63
C VAL A 42 6.99 3.06 -7.22
N LEU A 43 6.26 2.64 -6.18
CA LEU A 43 5.07 3.36 -5.69
C LEU A 43 5.40 4.78 -5.21
N LYS A 44 6.51 4.97 -4.49
CA LYS A 44 6.99 6.29 -4.05
C LYS A 44 7.30 7.19 -5.25
N SER A 45 8.05 6.66 -6.22
CA SER A 45 8.41 7.39 -7.44
C SER A 45 7.20 7.77 -8.28
N PHE A 46 6.15 6.93 -8.27
CA PHE A 46 4.88 7.23 -8.93
C PHE A 46 4.11 8.34 -8.20
N LEU A 47 4.07 8.31 -6.86
CA LEU A 47 3.38 9.32 -6.05
C LEU A 47 3.96 10.73 -6.28
N GLU A 48 5.27 10.85 -6.50
CA GLU A 48 5.94 12.11 -6.83
C GLU A 48 5.48 12.74 -8.14
N LYS A 49 4.89 11.96 -9.06
CA LYS A 49 4.51 12.41 -10.41
C LYS A 49 3.02 12.36 -10.65
N ILE A 50 2.23 12.05 -9.63
CA ILE A 50 0.83 11.66 -9.80
C ILE A 50 -0.06 12.81 -10.26
N ASP A 51 0.30 14.04 -9.93
CA ASP A 51 -0.33 15.28 -10.37
C ASP A 51 -0.26 15.49 -11.89
N THR A 52 0.68 14.82 -12.56
CA THR A 52 0.82 14.85 -14.03
C THR A 52 0.03 13.75 -14.74
N VAL A 53 -0.59 12.83 -14.01
CA VAL A 53 -1.30 11.67 -14.57
C VAL A 53 -2.78 11.98 -14.73
N GLU A 54 -3.29 11.82 -15.96
CA GLU A 54 -4.71 11.92 -16.24
C GLU A 54 -5.39 10.58 -15.93
N LEU A 55 -6.36 10.60 -15.01
CA LEU A 55 -7.02 9.39 -14.51
C LEU A 55 -8.52 9.44 -14.72
N SER A 56 -9.09 8.35 -15.22
CA SER A 56 -10.54 8.16 -15.24
C SER A 56 -11.03 7.64 -13.88
N GLU A 57 -12.32 7.84 -13.58
CA GLU A 57 -12.95 7.24 -12.40
C GLU A 57 -12.77 5.71 -12.39
N SER A 58 -12.77 5.07 -13.57
CA SER A 58 -12.60 3.62 -13.67
C SER A 58 -11.21 3.15 -13.24
N ASP A 59 -10.17 3.96 -13.49
CA ASP A 59 -8.81 3.70 -13.03
C ASP A 59 -8.72 3.87 -11.51
N VAL A 60 -9.38 4.89 -10.98
CA VAL A 60 -9.47 5.13 -9.54
C VAL A 60 -10.09 3.94 -8.82
N VAL A 61 -11.23 3.46 -9.28
CA VAL A 61 -11.92 2.29 -8.71
C VAL A 61 -11.06 1.02 -8.81
N ARG A 62 -10.30 0.86 -9.90
CA ARG A 62 -9.38 -0.29 -10.05
C ARG A 62 -8.27 -0.25 -9.01
N ILE A 63 -7.66 0.91 -8.78
CA ILE A 63 -6.59 1.07 -7.79
C ILE A 63 -7.15 0.89 -6.37
N GLU A 64 -8.33 1.42 -6.06
CA GLU A 64 -9.00 1.20 -4.77
C GLU A 64 -9.25 -0.28 -4.50
N LYS A 65 -9.76 -1.01 -5.50
CA LYS A 65 -10.00 -2.45 -5.40
C LYS A 65 -8.70 -3.24 -5.22
N ALA A 66 -7.66 -2.90 -5.98
CA ALA A 66 -6.34 -3.53 -5.84
C ALA A 66 -5.76 -3.29 -4.44
N THR A 67 -5.89 -2.07 -3.91
CA THR A 67 -5.47 -1.70 -2.56
C THR A 67 -6.23 -2.50 -1.51
N ALA A 68 -7.55 -2.61 -1.62
CA ALA A 68 -8.36 -3.40 -0.70
C ALA A 68 -7.97 -4.90 -0.70
N ASN A 69 -7.73 -5.46 -1.89
CA ASN A 69 -7.28 -6.86 -2.02
C ASN A 69 -5.90 -7.07 -1.38
N PHE A 70 -4.95 -6.16 -1.64
CA PHE A 70 -3.63 -6.19 -1.02
C PHE A 70 -3.71 -6.19 0.51
N LEU A 71 -4.50 -5.28 1.09
CA LEU A 71 -4.69 -5.22 2.54
C LEU A 71 -5.25 -6.51 3.12
N LYS A 72 -6.23 -7.12 2.42
CA LYS A 72 -6.84 -8.38 2.82
C LYS A 72 -5.84 -9.54 2.79
N GLU A 73 -5.00 -9.61 1.76
CA GLU A 73 -3.97 -10.64 1.64
C GLU A 73 -2.91 -10.54 2.74
N LEU A 74 -2.65 -9.33 3.25
CA LEU A 74 -1.69 -9.07 4.33
C LEU A 74 -2.19 -9.44 5.74
N GLU A 75 -3.49 -9.59 5.96
CA GLU A 75 -4.04 -9.95 7.27
C GLU A 75 -3.42 -11.24 7.83
N VAL A 76 -3.28 -12.26 6.97
CA VAL A 76 -2.76 -13.58 7.37
C VAL A 76 -1.25 -13.53 7.68
N PRO A 77 -0.36 -13.03 6.80
CA PRO A 77 1.06 -12.88 7.09
C PRO A 77 1.34 -12.06 8.35
N LEU A 78 0.65 -10.93 8.53
CA LEU A 78 0.84 -10.05 9.69
C LEU A 78 0.35 -10.69 10.99
N ALA A 79 -0.77 -11.41 10.96
CA ALA A 79 -1.25 -12.18 12.11
C ALA A 79 -0.27 -13.29 12.51
N ARG A 80 0.27 -14.05 11.54
CA ARG A 80 1.28 -15.09 11.79
C ARG A 80 2.54 -14.54 12.44
N LYS A 81 3.02 -13.38 12.00
CA LYS A 81 4.17 -12.69 12.60
C LYS A 81 3.91 -12.28 14.06
N LYS A 82 2.71 -11.75 14.37
CA LYS A 82 2.31 -11.41 15.74
C LYS A 82 2.27 -12.65 16.65
N ALA A 83 1.75 -13.78 16.14
CA ALA A 83 1.72 -15.05 16.89
C ALA A 83 3.12 -15.59 17.19
N ARG A 84 4.02 -15.63 16.19
CA ARG A 84 5.42 -16.08 16.35
C ARG A 84 6.18 -15.26 17.42
N LYS A 85 5.96 -13.95 17.51
CA LYS A 85 6.56 -13.11 18.56
C LYS A 85 6.07 -13.47 19.97
N LYS A 86 4.76 -13.72 20.14
CA LYS A 86 4.18 -14.09 21.45
C LYS A 86 4.72 -15.43 21.96
N THR A 87 4.91 -16.41 21.09
CA THR A 87 5.46 -17.72 21.50
C THR A 87 6.92 -17.62 21.93
N LYS A 88 7.75 -16.83 21.22
CA LYS A 88 9.16 -16.62 21.60
C LYS A 88 9.32 -15.89 22.95
N GLN A 89 8.46 -14.93 23.26
CA GLN A 89 8.49 -14.21 24.55
C GLN A 89 8.07 -15.07 25.75
N ARG A 90 7.32 -16.15 25.54
CA ARG A 90 6.90 -17.07 26.62
C ARG A 90 7.91 -18.17 26.91
N LEU A 91 8.95 -18.29 26.08
CA LEU A 91 10.00 -19.31 26.17
C LEU A 91 11.34 -18.71 26.65
N GLN A 92 11.34 -17.44 27.06
CA GLN A 92 12.45 -16.74 27.72
C GLN A 92 12.03 -16.39 29.15
#